data_AF-A0A976PTX5-F1
#
_entry.id   AF-A0A976PTX5-F1
#
_cell.length_a   1.000
_cell.length_b   1.000
_cell.length_c   1.000
_cell.angle_alpha   90.00
_cell.angle_beta   90.00
_cell.angle_gamma   90.00
#
_symmetry.space_group_name_H-M   'P 1'
#
loop_
_entity.id
_entity.type
_entity.pdbx_description
1 polymer ?
#
loop_
_entity_poly.entity_id
_entity_poly.type
_entity_poly.pdbx_seq_one_letter_code
_entity_poly.pdbx_strand_id
1 'polypeptide(L)'
;MSLLSFYRTAVGKKTVMAVTGILLFGFVLGHMLGNLKLYLGAEELNHYAEWLREVGSPLLPPGGLLWIARLVLLAAVAVHITAATQLTLLSWQARPESYKERETIEATYASRTMRWGGVLIILFIVYHLAHFTWGPSWAHSDFIPGDIYHNVVAGFSVWWVSAFY
;
A
#
# COMPACT_ATOMS: atom_id res chain seq x y z
N MET A 1 -15.25 28.20 -7.05
CA MET A 1 -14.21 27.83 -6.06
C MET A 1 -13.11 27.08 -6.80
N SER A 2 -11.83 27.43 -6.67
CA SER A 2 -10.76 26.72 -7.38
C SER A 2 -10.41 25.42 -6.66
N LEU A 3 -9.79 24.46 -7.37
CA LEU A 3 -9.34 23.19 -6.79
C LEU A 3 -8.40 23.40 -5.59
N LEU A 4 -7.52 24.40 -5.69
CA LEU A 4 -6.59 24.77 -4.62
C LEU A 4 -7.32 25.32 -3.40
N SER A 5 -8.35 26.17 -3.57
CA SER A 5 -9.09 26.70 -2.43
C SER A 5 -9.98 25.63 -1.78
N PHE A 6 -10.53 24.70 -2.56
CA PHE A 6 -11.23 23.53 -2.01
C PHE A 6 -10.31 22.64 -1.17
N TYR A 7 -9.14 22.27 -1.69
CA TYR A 7 -8.17 21.42 -0.96
C TYR A 7 -7.65 22.07 0.33
N ARG A 8 -7.59 23.40 0.40
CA ARG A 8 -7.19 24.10 1.64
C ARG A 8 -8.17 23.88 2.80
N THR A 9 -9.44 23.55 2.51
CA THR A 9 -10.43 23.25 3.55
C THR A 9 -10.21 21.88 4.21
N ALA A 10 -10.76 21.67 5.40
CA ALA A 10 -10.76 20.35 6.05
C ALA A 10 -11.58 19.32 5.25
N VAL A 11 -12.69 19.76 4.64
CA VAL A 11 -13.55 18.91 3.80
C VAL A 11 -12.78 18.40 2.59
N GLY A 12 -12.10 19.28 1.85
CA GLY A 12 -11.32 18.90 0.67
C GLY A 12 -10.21 17.90 0.99
N LYS A 13 -9.47 18.07 2.10
CA LYS A 13 -8.46 17.10 2.53
C LYS A 13 -9.07 15.74 2.88
N LYS A 14 -10.21 15.71 3.57
CA LYS A 14 -10.93 14.47 3.90
C LYS A 14 -11.41 13.76 2.63
N THR A 15 -11.93 14.49 1.65
CA THR A 15 -12.32 13.94 0.36
C THR A 15 -11.13 13.30 -0.37
N VAL A 16 -9.99 13.99 -0.44
CA VAL A 16 -8.77 13.45 -1.05
C VAL A 16 -8.27 12.20 -0.32
N MET A 17 -8.24 12.23 1.01
CA MET A 17 -7.87 11.09 1.84
C MET A 17 -8.81 9.89 1.61
N ALA A 18 -10.11 10.12 1.49
CA ALA A 18 -11.09 9.07 1.23
C ALA A 18 -10.94 8.44 -0.15
N VAL A 19 -10.80 9.25 -1.21
CA VAL A 19 -10.63 8.75 -2.58
C VAL A 19 -9.36 7.92 -2.72
N THR A 20 -8.24 8.43 -2.20
CA THR A 20 -6.99 7.66 -2.18
C THR A 20 -7.11 6.40 -1.32
N GLY A 21 -7.80 6.46 -0.19
CA GLY A 21 -8.06 5.29 0.66
C GLY A 21 -8.86 4.19 -0.05
N ILE A 22 -9.91 4.55 -0.79
CA ILE A 22 -10.70 3.60 -1.59
C ILE A 22 -9.84 2.94 -2.66
N LEU A 23 -9.02 3.72 -3.36
CA LEU A 23 -8.10 3.19 -4.39
C LEU A 23 -7.13 2.18 -3.77
N LEU A 24 -6.48 2.54 -2.66
CA LEU A 24 -5.52 1.68 -1.97
C LEU A 24 -6.17 0.41 -1.42
N PHE A 25 -7.37 0.54 -0.82
CA PHE A 25 -8.13 -0.61 -0.34
C PHE A 25 -8.52 -1.56 -1.47
N GLY A 26 -9.04 -1.02 -2.58
CA GLY A 26 -9.37 -1.81 -3.77
C GLY A 26 -8.15 -2.52 -4.34
N PHE A 27 -6.99 -1.86 -4.37
CA PHE A 27 -5.74 -2.49 -4.75
C PHE A 27 -5.35 -3.63 -3.80
N VAL A 28 -5.42 -3.44 -2.49
CA VAL A 28 -5.09 -4.50 -1.52
C VAL A 28 -6.00 -5.72 -1.73
N LEU A 29 -7.30 -5.52 -1.97
CA LEU A 29 -8.21 -6.63 -2.29
C LEU A 29 -7.79 -7.37 -3.56
N GLY A 30 -7.56 -6.65 -4.66
CA GLY A 30 -7.12 -7.26 -5.92
C GLY A 30 -5.76 -7.94 -5.81
N HIS A 31 -4.83 -7.33 -5.07
CA HIS A 31 -3.51 -7.86 -4.78
C HIS A 31 -3.61 -9.16 -3.99
N MET A 32 -4.43 -9.20 -2.94
CA MET A 32 -4.69 -10.43 -2.18
C MET A 32 -5.28 -11.53 -3.06
N LEU A 33 -6.28 -11.21 -3.89
CA LEU A 33 -6.88 -12.18 -4.82
C LEU A 33 -5.85 -12.74 -5.81
N GLY A 34 -4.95 -11.92 -6.33
CA GLY A 34 -3.84 -12.37 -7.17
C GLY A 34 -2.88 -13.31 -6.41
N ASN A 35 -2.53 -12.98 -5.16
CA ASN A 35 -1.67 -13.80 -4.33
C ASN A 35 -2.30 -15.13 -3.91
N LEU A 36 -3.64 -15.23 -3.82
CA LEU A 36 -4.31 -16.50 -3.54
C LEU A 36 -4.04 -17.57 -4.61
N LYS A 37 -3.64 -17.17 -5.83
CA LYS A 37 -3.18 -18.11 -6.86
C LYS A 37 -1.96 -18.93 -6.44
N LEU A 38 -1.22 -18.50 -5.41
CA LEU A 38 -0.17 -19.31 -4.78
C LEU A 38 -0.68 -20.71 -4.40
N TYR A 39 -1.92 -20.82 -3.94
CA TYR A 39 -2.53 -22.10 -3.54
C TYR A 39 -2.95 -22.99 -4.72
N LEU A 40 -2.90 -22.46 -5.96
CA LEU A 40 -3.18 -23.21 -7.18
C LEU A 40 -1.91 -23.83 -7.79
N GLY A 41 -0.73 -23.50 -7.26
CA GLY A 41 0.55 -24.05 -7.69
C GLY A 41 1.41 -23.06 -8.49
N ALA A 42 2.63 -23.50 -8.82
CA ALA A 42 3.66 -22.66 -9.45
C ALA A 42 3.25 -22.14 -10.84
N GLU A 43 2.65 -23.02 -11.65
CA GLU A 43 2.21 -22.69 -13.00
C GLU A 43 1.20 -21.54 -13.00
N GLU A 44 0.14 -21.62 -12.18
CA GLU A 44 -0.92 -20.61 -12.11
C GLU A 44 -0.43 -19.25 -11.61
N LEU A 45 0.47 -19.23 -10.62
CA LEU A 45 1.02 -17.98 -10.09
C LEU A 45 1.99 -17.32 -11.09
N ASN A 46 2.89 -18.10 -11.69
CA ASN A 46 3.85 -17.58 -12.66
C ASN A 46 3.14 -17.10 -13.94
N HIS A 47 2.17 -17.87 -14.45
CA HIS A 47 1.36 -17.46 -15.59
C HIS A 47 0.57 -16.17 -15.30
N TYR A 48 0.00 -16.02 -14.10
CA TYR A 48 -0.66 -14.76 -13.71
C TYR A 48 0.32 -13.58 -13.69
N ALA A 49 1.55 -13.79 -13.19
CA ALA A 49 2.57 -12.75 -13.18
C ALA A 49 3.04 -12.38 -14.60
N GLU A 50 3.13 -13.34 -15.51
CA GLU A 50 3.42 -13.10 -16.93
C GLU A 50 2.29 -12.33 -17.59
N TRP A 51 1.03 -12.76 -17.43
CA TRP A 51 -0.15 -12.05 -17.93
C TRP A 51 -0.19 -10.59 -17.47
N LEU A 52 0.16 -10.32 -16.21
CA LEU A 52 0.27 -8.97 -15.69
C LEU A 52 1.30 -8.11 -16.43
N ARG A 53 2.39 -8.70 -16.95
CA ARG A 53 3.38 -7.99 -17.77
C ARG A 53 2.90 -7.79 -19.20
N GLU A 54 2.00 -8.61 -19.70
CA GLU A 54 1.54 -8.55 -21.09
C GLU A 54 0.24 -7.75 -21.27
N VAL A 55 -0.57 -7.61 -20.21
CA VAL A 55 -1.84 -6.90 -20.27
C VAL A 55 -1.65 -5.44 -20.72
N GLY A 56 -2.40 -5.06 -21.76
CA GLY A 56 -2.30 -3.76 -22.42
C GLY A 56 -1.34 -3.71 -23.62
N SER A 57 -0.60 -4.80 -23.91
CA SER A 57 0.16 -4.94 -25.15
C SER A 57 -0.78 -5.16 -26.36
N PRO A 58 -0.48 -4.64 -27.57
CA PRO A 58 0.68 -3.82 -27.92
C PRO A 58 0.48 -2.30 -27.73
N LEU A 59 -0.68 -1.86 -27.19
CA LEU A 59 -0.96 -0.44 -26.97
C LEU A 59 0.07 0.22 -26.03
N LEU A 60 0.53 -0.53 -25.04
CA LEU A 60 1.62 -0.19 -24.14
C LEU A 60 2.76 -1.20 -24.30
N PRO A 61 4.03 -0.81 -24.03
CA PRO A 61 5.13 -1.77 -23.99
C PRO A 61 4.89 -2.84 -22.93
N PRO A 62 5.50 -4.04 -23.05
CA PRO A 62 5.44 -5.06 -21.99
C PRO A 62 5.82 -4.48 -20.62
N GLY A 63 4.95 -4.71 -19.63
CA GLY A 63 5.04 -4.18 -18.27
C GLY A 63 4.54 -2.73 -18.13
N GLY A 64 4.11 -2.08 -19.21
CA GLY A 64 3.69 -0.68 -19.21
C GLY A 64 2.50 -0.43 -18.28
N LEU A 65 1.46 -1.26 -18.33
CA LEU A 65 0.31 -1.12 -17.44
C LEU A 65 0.67 -1.34 -15.97
N LEU A 66 1.57 -2.28 -15.68
CA LEU A 66 2.09 -2.52 -14.31
C LEU A 66 2.83 -1.31 -13.76
N TRP A 67 3.68 -0.67 -14.57
CA TRP A 67 4.39 0.54 -14.14
C TRP A 67 3.43 1.70 -13.89
N ILE A 68 2.42 1.88 -14.74
CA ILE A 68 1.36 2.88 -14.51
C ILE A 68 0.66 2.60 -13.18
N ALA A 69 0.20 1.37 -12.95
CA ALA A 69 -0.44 0.98 -11.70
C ALA A 69 0.47 1.27 -10.49
N ARG A 70 1.75 0.90 -10.58
CA ARG A 70 2.75 1.16 -9.52
C ARG A 70 2.90 2.65 -9.22
N LEU A 71 3.04 3.49 -10.24
CA LEU A 71 3.18 4.94 -10.05
C LEU A 71 1.91 5.57 -9.47
N VAL A 72 0.74 5.15 -9.94
CA VAL A 72 -0.56 5.60 -9.40
C VAL A 72 -0.69 5.23 -7.92
N LEU A 73 -0.32 4.00 -7.54
CA LEU A 73 -0.39 3.54 -6.16
C LEU A 73 0.59 4.28 -5.26
N LEU A 74 1.84 4.47 -5.69
CA LEU A 74 2.83 5.23 -4.93
C LEU A 74 2.39 6.69 -4.74
N ALA A 75 1.84 7.31 -5.79
CA ALA A 75 1.26 8.64 -5.71
C ALA A 75 0.05 8.67 -4.75
N ALA A 76 -0.84 7.69 -4.82
CA ALA A 76 -1.99 7.58 -3.93
C ALA A 76 -1.56 7.44 -2.45
N VAL A 77 -0.56 6.60 -2.15
CA VAL A 77 0.02 6.48 -0.81
C VAL A 77 0.58 7.83 -0.33
N ALA A 78 1.39 8.50 -1.14
CA ALA A 78 2.00 9.79 -0.77
C ALA A 78 0.93 10.87 -0.51
N VAL A 79 -0.08 10.97 -1.39
CA VAL A 79 -1.19 11.91 -1.24
C VAL A 79 -2.03 11.58 -0.01
N HIS A 80 -2.31 10.30 0.24
CA HIS A 80 -3.07 9.82 1.39
C HIS A 80 -2.39 10.20 2.71
N ILE A 81 -1.09 9.90 2.84
CA ILE A 81 -0.28 10.23 4.01
C ILE A 81 -0.22 11.74 4.22
N THR A 82 -0.05 12.51 3.15
CA THR A 82 -0.01 13.98 3.22
C THR A 82 -1.32 14.54 3.75
N ALA A 83 -2.46 14.10 3.22
CA ALA A 83 -3.77 14.54 3.68
C ALA A 83 -4.03 14.13 5.14
N ALA A 84 -3.71 12.88 5.52
CA ALA A 84 -3.85 12.37 6.88
C ALA A 84 -2.98 13.15 7.89
N THR A 85 -1.75 13.49 7.51
CA THR A 85 -0.82 14.28 8.32
C THR A 85 -1.33 15.71 8.49
N GLN A 86 -1.74 16.37 7.40
CA GLN A 86 -2.29 17.72 7.46
C GLN A 86 -3.56 17.78 8.32
N LEU A 87 -4.48 16.82 8.18
CA LEU A 87 -5.69 16.75 9.01
C LEU A 87 -5.35 16.50 10.49
N THR A 88 -4.34 15.67 10.76
CA THR A 88 -3.81 15.45 12.12
C THR A 88 -3.28 16.75 12.72
N LEU A 89 -2.44 17.48 11.99
CA LEU A 89 -1.87 18.75 12.45
C LEU A 89 -2.96 19.80 12.67
N LEU A 90 -3.92 19.92 11.74
CA LEU A 90 -5.07 20.82 11.88
C LEU A 90 -5.91 20.49 13.12
N SER A 91 -6.14 19.20 13.39
CA SER A 91 -6.88 18.76 14.58
C SER A 91 -6.14 19.08 15.88
N TRP A 92 -4.81 19.06 15.88
CA TRP A 92 -4.01 19.44 17.04
C TRP A 92 -3.98 20.95 17.25
N GLN A 93 -3.80 21.72 16.18
CA GLN A 93 -3.81 23.19 16.24
C GLN A 93 -5.17 23.74 16.68
N ALA A 94 -6.27 23.07 16.32
CA ALA A 94 -7.61 23.41 16.79
C ALA A 94 -7.85 23.10 18.27
N ARG A 95 -6.89 22.48 18.97
CA ARG A 95 -6.98 22.10 20.39
C ARG A 95 -5.76 22.61 21.20
N PRO A 96 -5.72 23.90 21.55
CA PRO A 96 -4.63 24.47 22.34
C PRO A 96 -4.61 23.97 23.79
N GLU A 97 -5.77 23.68 24.39
CA GLU A 97 -5.87 23.07 25.71
C GLU A 97 -6.31 21.60 25.63
N SER A 98 -5.66 20.74 26.44
CA SER A 98 -6.02 19.33 26.51
C SER A 98 -7.33 19.13 27.26
N TYR A 99 -8.18 18.22 26.79
CA TYR A 99 -9.40 17.83 27.47
C TYR A 99 -9.10 17.37 28.91
N LYS A 100 -9.76 17.99 29.89
CA LYS A 100 -9.69 17.62 31.32
C LYS A 100 -10.25 16.22 31.56
N GLU A 101 -11.28 15.84 30.81
CA GLU A 101 -11.82 14.48 30.76
C GLU A 101 -11.91 14.01 29.30
N ARG A 102 -11.35 12.84 29.01
CA ARG A 102 -11.42 12.22 27.69
C ARG A 102 -12.62 11.28 27.63
N GLU A 103 -13.80 11.83 27.40
CA GLU A 103 -14.97 10.99 27.10
C GLU A 103 -14.82 10.41 25.68
N THR A 104 -14.58 9.11 25.59
CA THR A 104 -14.37 8.41 24.32
C THR A 104 -15.71 7.97 23.73
N ILE A 105 -16.50 8.92 23.24
CA ILE A 105 -17.86 8.62 22.75
C ILE A 105 -17.82 8.00 21.33
N GLU A 106 -16.86 8.37 20.46
CA GLU A 106 -16.87 7.97 19.04
C GLU A 106 -15.57 7.34 18.48
N ALA A 107 -14.52 7.15 19.29
CA ALA A 107 -13.22 6.67 18.80
C ALA A 107 -13.00 5.16 19.06
N THR A 108 -13.03 4.35 17.99
CA THR A 108 -12.68 2.92 18.06
C THR A 108 -11.18 2.71 18.31
N TYR A 109 -10.79 1.52 18.78
CA TYR A 109 -9.37 1.16 18.94
C TYR A 109 -8.58 1.30 17.63
N ALA A 110 -9.20 0.91 16.51
CA ALA A 110 -8.62 1.05 15.17
C ALA A 110 -8.37 2.52 14.80
N SER A 111 -9.30 3.43 15.09
CA SER A 111 -9.09 4.86 14.79
C SER A 111 -8.00 5.47 15.67
N ARG A 112 -7.88 5.02 16.93
CA ARG A 112 -6.84 5.46 17.87
C ARG A 112 -5.43 5.04 17.47
N THR A 113 -5.29 3.87 16.88
CA THR A 113 -3.99 3.30 16.47
C THR A 113 -3.68 3.52 14.99
N MET A 114 -4.60 4.11 14.21
CA MET A 114 -4.51 4.32 12.77
C MET A 114 -3.19 4.96 12.30
N ARG A 115 -2.64 5.91 13.07
CA ARG A 115 -1.34 6.54 12.74
C ARG A 115 -0.19 5.55 12.80
N TRP A 116 -0.14 4.74 13.85
CA TRP A 116 0.89 3.70 14.01
C TRP A 116 0.71 2.59 12.97
N GLY A 117 -0.53 2.19 12.68
CA GLY A 117 -0.83 1.29 11.58
C GLY A 117 -0.31 1.83 10.23
N GLY A 118 -0.51 3.13 9.96
CA GLY A 118 0.03 3.77 8.76
C GLY A 118 1.56 3.73 8.69
N VAL A 119 2.26 4.00 9.79
CA VAL A 119 3.73 3.91 9.84
C VAL A 119 4.22 2.49 9.55
N LEU A 120 3.60 1.48 10.17
CA LEU A 120 3.92 0.07 9.92
C LEU A 120 3.67 -0.32 8.46
N ILE A 121 2.57 0.14 7.86
CA ILE A 121 2.26 -0.11 6.45
C ILE A 121 3.30 0.53 5.52
N ILE A 122 3.83 1.72 5.84
CA ILE A 122 4.88 2.34 5.02
C ILE A 122 6.16 1.49 5.05
N LEU A 123 6.58 1.04 6.24
CA LEU A 123 7.74 0.17 6.39
C LEU A 123 7.51 -1.15 5.63
N PHE A 124 6.30 -1.71 5.75
CA PHE A 124 5.88 -2.90 5.01
C PHE A 124 5.98 -2.70 3.50
N ILE A 125 5.46 -1.60 2.94
CA ILE A 125 5.50 -1.33 1.49
C ILE A 125 6.95 -1.24 0.99
N VAL A 126 7.82 -0.53 1.71
CA VAL A 126 9.24 -0.40 1.32
C VAL A 126 9.92 -1.76 1.32
N TYR A 127 9.75 -2.53 2.39
CA TYR A 127 10.29 -3.88 2.50
C TYR A 127 9.73 -4.82 1.43
N HIS A 128 8.40 -4.81 1.26
CA HIS A 128 7.67 -5.66 0.31
C HIS A 128 8.11 -5.41 -1.14
N LEU A 129 8.24 -4.15 -1.53
CA LEU A 129 8.75 -3.79 -2.84
C LEU A 129 10.20 -4.23 -2.99
N ALA A 130 11.04 -4.08 -1.96
CA ALA A 130 12.42 -4.53 -2.04
C ALA A 130 12.54 -6.03 -2.20
N HIS A 131 11.82 -6.80 -1.40
CA HIS A 131 11.78 -8.25 -1.42
C HIS A 131 11.44 -8.80 -2.81
N PHE A 132 10.36 -8.30 -3.45
CA PHE A 132 9.86 -8.86 -4.71
C PHE A 132 10.26 -8.11 -5.98
N THR A 133 10.80 -6.89 -5.88
CA THR A 133 11.25 -6.11 -7.07
C THR A 133 12.75 -6.20 -7.27
N TRP A 134 13.54 -6.11 -6.20
CA TRP A 134 15.00 -6.06 -6.28
C TRP A 134 15.66 -7.36 -5.82
N GLY A 135 14.97 -8.22 -5.07
CA GLY A 135 15.49 -9.51 -4.64
C GLY A 135 16.83 -9.43 -3.89
N PRO A 136 17.00 -8.52 -2.93
CA PRO A 136 18.28 -8.36 -2.26
C PRO A 136 18.63 -9.62 -1.47
N SER A 137 19.92 -9.98 -1.47
CA SER A 137 20.41 -11.20 -0.82
C SER A 137 20.16 -11.26 0.69
N TRP A 138 19.92 -10.11 1.33
CA TRP A 138 19.54 -10.06 2.74
C TRP A 138 18.11 -10.58 2.99
N ALA A 139 17.23 -10.61 2.00
CA ALA A 139 15.87 -11.18 2.13
C ALA A 139 15.91 -12.70 1.98
N HIS A 140 16.51 -13.17 0.89
CA HIS A 140 16.92 -14.55 0.66
C HIS A 140 17.99 -14.56 -0.44
N SER A 141 18.88 -15.55 -0.44
CA SER A 141 20.03 -15.59 -1.37
C SER A 141 19.70 -16.16 -2.76
N ASP A 142 18.48 -16.66 -2.95
CA ASP A 142 18.09 -17.48 -4.10
C ASP A 142 17.00 -16.80 -4.94
N PHE A 143 17.21 -15.54 -5.30
CA PHE A 143 16.24 -14.77 -6.09
C PHE A 143 16.40 -15.05 -7.59
N ILE A 144 15.32 -15.48 -8.23
CA ILE A 144 15.27 -15.80 -9.67
C ILE A 144 14.35 -14.81 -10.39
N PRO A 145 14.87 -13.89 -11.22
CA PRO A 145 14.04 -12.95 -11.96
C PRO A 145 13.00 -13.67 -12.84
N GLY A 146 11.72 -13.35 -12.66
CA GLY A 146 10.61 -13.92 -13.44
C GLY A 146 9.89 -15.08 -12.77
N ASP A 147 10.55 -15.85 -11.91
CA ASP A 147 9.93 -16.97 -11.18
C ASP A 147 9.33 -16.49 -9.85
N ILE A 148 8.07 -16.05 -9.90
CA ILE A 148 7.40 -15.47 -8.73
C ILE A 148 7.12 -16.52 -7.66
N TYR A 149 6.70 -17.71 -8.06
CA TYR A 149 6.42 -18.80 -7.12
C TYR A 149 7.65 -19.18 -6.32
N HIS A 150 8.78 -19.41 -6.99
CA HIS A 150 10.05 -19.72 -6.33
C HIS A 150 10.44 -18.62 -5.33
N ASN A 151 10.42 -17.36 -5.76
CA ASN A 151 10.81 -16.23 -4.90
C ASN A 151 9.89 -16.08 -3.67
N VAL A 152 8.59 -16.32 -3.82
CA VAL A 152 7.65 -16.32 -2.69
C VAL A 152 8.00 -17.45 -1.73
N VAL A 153 8.13 -18.69 -2.21
CA VAL A 153 8.42 -19.85 -1.34
C VAL A 153 9.78 -19.69 -0.65
N ALA A 154 10.82 -19.27 -1.39
CA ALA A 154 12.17 -19.05 -0.85
C ALA A 154 12.17 -17.94 0.21
N GLY A 155 11.51 -16.80 -0.06
CA GLY A 155 11.41 -15.70 0.89
C GLY A 155 10.66 -16.09 2.17
N PHE A 156 9.49 -16.72 2.05
CA PHE A 156 8.68 -17.13 3.21
C PHE A 156 9.21 -18.39 3.93
N SER A 157 10.22 -19.07 3.39
CA SER A 157 10.98 -20.10 4.13
C SER A 157 11.93 -19.50 5.17
N VAL A 158 12.19 -18.20 5.10
CA VAL A 158 12.99 -17.46 6.09
C VAL A 158 12.07 -16.97 7.21
N TRP A 159 12.25 -17.49 8.43
CA TRP A 159 11.30 -17.28 9.54
C TRP A 159 11.01 -15.81 9.87
N TRP A 160 12.01 -14.92 9.81
CA TRP A 160 11.84 -13.52 10.16
C TRP A 160 11.13 -12.74 9.05
N VAL A 161 11.27 -13.17 7.79
CA VAL A 161 10.51 -12.63 6.65
C VAL A 161 9.04 -12.93 6.88
N SER A 162 8.72 -14.19 7.21
CA SER A 162 7.35 -14.62 7.50
C SER A 162 6.75 -13.98 8.74
N ALA A 163 7.56 -13.63 9.74
CA ALA A 163 7.09 -12.90 10.92
C ALA A 163 6.82 -11.41 10.64
N PHE A 164 7.45 -10.85 9.61
CA PHE A 164 7.28 -9.45 9.22
C PHE A 164 6.02 -9.23 8.37
N TYR A 165 5.67 -10.21 7.54
CA TYR A 165 4.44 -10.21 6.73
C TYR A 165 3.20 -10.55 7.57
#